data_AF-A0A1Q3N694-F1
#
_entry.id   AF-A0A1Q3N694-F1
#
_cell.length_a   1.000
_cell.length_b   1.000
_cell.length_c   1.000
_cell.angle_alpha   90.00
_cell.angle_beta   90.00
_cell.angle_gamma   90.00
#
_symmetry.space_group_name_H-M   'P 1'
#
loop_
_entity.id
_entity.type
_entity.pdbx_description
1 polymer ?
#
loop_
_entity_poly.entity_id
_entity_poly.type
_entity_poly.pdbx_seq_one_letter_code
_entity_poly.pdbx_strand_id
1 'polypeptide(L)' 'AGGGDTLAAIDKYEVADQIGYISTGGGAFLEFVEGKTLPAVAVLLERA' A
#
# COMPACT_ATOMS: atom_id res chain seq x y z
N ALA A 1 -2.55 2.25 6.27
CA ALA A 1 -3.08 0.87 6.29
C ALA A 1 -3.00 0.27 4.89
N GLY A 2 -2.82 -1.04 4.75
CA GLY A 2 -2.77 -1.72 3.44
C GLY A 2 -2.92 -3.23 3.57
N GLY A 3 -3.34 -3.88 2.49
CA GLY A 3 -3.67 -5.32 2.45
C GLY A 3 -5.18 -5.60 2.52
N GLY A 4 -5.62 -6.65 1.84
CA GLY A 4 -7.06 -6.95 1.63
C GLY A 4 -7.86 -7.06 2.92
N ASP A 5 -7.39 -7.86 3.88
CA ASP A 5 -8.07 -8.07 5.16
C ASP A 5 -8.15 -6.77 5.98
N THR A 6 -7.08 -5.97 5.95
CA THR A 6 -7.05 -4.66 6.61
C THR A 6 -8.10 -3.73 6.01
N LEU A 7 -8.23 -3.69 4.68
CA LEU A 7 -9.22 -2.86 3.99
C LEU A 7 -10.65 -3.34 4.27
N ALA A 8 -10.89 -4.65 4.28
CA ALA A 8 -12.19 -5.22 4.64
C ALA A 8 -12.59 -4.89 6.09
N ALA A 9 -11.63 -4.87 7.03
CA ALA A 9 -11.88 -4.44 8.40
C ALA A 9 -12.20 -2.94 8.48
N ILE A 10 -11.43 -2.10 7.77
CA ILE A 10 -11.66 -0.64 7.75
C ILE A 10 -13.06 -0.31 7.25
N ASP A 11 -13.50 -0.98 6.18
CA ASP A 11 -14.84 -0.83 5.62
C ASP A 11 -15.91 -1.30 6.63
N LYS A 12 -15.74 -2.50 7.19
CA LYS A 12 -16.66 -3.08 8.19
C LYS A 12 -16.87 -2.22 9.42
N TYR A 13 -15.85 -1.49 9.86
CA TYR A 13 -15.90 -0.66 11.07
C TYR A 13 -16.09 0.83 10.76
N GLU A 14 -16.25 1.22 9.50
CA GLU A 14 -16.47 2.61 9.05
C GLU A 14 -15.41 3.59 9.59
N VAL A 15 -14.15 3.16 9.68
CA VAL A 15 -13.04 3.94 10.26
C VAL A 15 -12.12 4.58 9.22
N ALA A 16 -12.52 4.60 7.94
CA ALA A 16 -11.67 5.09 6.84
C ALA A 16 -11.15 6.52 7.07
N ASP A 17 -12.03 7.43 7.51
CA ASP A 17 -11.71 8.85 7.73
C ASP A 17 -10.73 9.08 8.88
N GLN A 18 -10.51 8.06 9.72
CA GLN A 18 -9.58 8.12 10.86
C GLN A 18 -8.16 7.67 10.48
N ILE A 19 -7.95 7.23 9.23
CA ILE A 19 -6.67 6.68 8.76
C ILE A 19 -6.02 7.65 7.79
N GLY A 20 -4.83 8.15 8.15
CA GLY A 20 -4.12 9.15 7.34
C GLY A 20 -3.72 8.70 5.93
N TYR A 21 -3.61 7.39 5.68
CA TYR A 21 -3.36 6.84 4.34
C TYR A 21 -3.81 5.38 4.23
N ILE A 22 -4.51 5.05 3.15
CA ILE A 22 -4.98 3.69 2.83
C ILE A 22 -4.40 3.28 1.47
N SER A 23 -3.57 2.23 1.46
CA SER A 23 -2.99 1.66 0.26
C SER A 23 -3.85 0.52 -0.29
N THR A 24 -4.18 0.59 -1.58
CA THR A 24 -4.83 -0.48 -2.34
C THR A 24 -3.83 -1.36 -3.10
N GLY A 25 -2.52 -1.17 -2.86
CA GLY A 25 -1.45 -1.81 -3.64
C GLY A 25 -1.22 -3.30 -3.39
N GLY A 26 -1.95 -3.91 -2.44
CA GLY A 26 -1.87 -5.34 -2.14
C GLY A 26 -0.44 -5.84 -1.94
N GLY A 27 0.02 -6.74 -2.81
CA GLY A 27 1.38 -7.29 -2.78
C GLY A 27 2.48 -6.25 -2.98
N ALA A 28 2.28 -5.24 -3.84
CA ALA A 28 3.27 -4.19 -4.05
C ALA A 28 3.48 -3.33 -2.78
N PHE A 29 2.42 -3.13 -1.99
CA PHE A 29 2.54 -2.47 -0.68
C PHE A 29 3.35 -3.33 0.30
N LEU A 30 3.14 -4.66 0.31
CA LEU A 30 3.92 -5.58 1.14
C LEU A 30 5.39 -5.63 0.73
N GLU A 31 5.68 -5.78 -0.56
CA GLU A 31 7.06 -5.77 -1.08
C GLU A 31 7.79 -4.47 -0.71
N PHE A 32 7.11 -3.34 -0.80
CA PHE A 32 7.67 -2.05 -0.38
C PHE A 32 7.98 -2.01 1.12
N VAL A 33 7.07 -2.49 1.97
CA VAL A 33 7.27 -2.57 3.44
C VAL A 33 8.38 -3.55 3.81
N GLU A 34 8.56 -4.63 3.03
CA GLU A 34 9.67 -5.57 3.15
C GLU A 34 11.02 -4.98 2.72
N GLY A 35 11.04 -3.75 2.18
CA GLY A 35 12.26 -3.09 1.70
C GLY A 35 12.73 -3.59 0.33
N LYS A 36 11.89 -4.32 -0.41
CA LYS A 36 12.23 -4.76 -1.78
C LYS A 36 12.16 -3.59 -2.75
N THR A 37 12.99 -3.64 -3.78
CA THR A 37 12.93 -2.67 -4.87
C THR A 37 11.76 -3.02 -5.79
N LEU A 38 10.82 -2.09 -5.95
CA LEU A 38 9.75 -2.22 -6.94
C LEU A 38 10.30 -1.86 -8.33
N PRO A 39 10.35 -2.81 -9.30
CA PRO A 39 11.01 -2.58 -10.59
C PRO A 39 10.44 -1.39 -11.37
N ALA A 40 9.11 -1.21 -11.31
CA ALA A 40 8.42 -0.10 -11.97
C ALA A 40 8.77 1.27 -11.36
N VAL A 41 9.10 1.32 -10.06
CA VAL A 41 9.55 2.57 -9.42
C VAL A 41 11.03 2.83 -9.73
N ALA A 42 11.85 1.77 -9.72
CA ALA A 42 13.27 1.87 -10.03
C ALA A 42 13.53 2.47 -11.43
N VAL A 43 12.83 1.99 -12.46
CA VAL A 43 13.00 2.52 -13.82
C VAL A 43 12.58 4.00 -13.94
N LEU A 44 11.65 4.48 -13.12
CA LEU A 44 11.27 5.90 -13.11
C LEU A 44 12.36 6.76 -12.44
N LEU A 45 12.98 6.25 -11.37
CA LEU A 45 14.08 6.93 -10.69
C LEU A 45 15.35 7.02 -11.55
N GLU A 46 15.63 5.99 -12.36
CA GLU A 46 16.76 6.00 -13.30
C GLU A 46 16.59 7.02 -14.45
N ARG A 47 15.34 7.45 -14.70
CA ARG A 47 14.98 8.32 -15.82
C ARG A 47 14.69 9.77 -15.40
N ALA A 48 14.68 10.03 -14.10
CA ALA A 48 14.52 11.36 -13.50
C ALA A 48 15.84 12.15 -13.52
#